data_AF-A0A530QMZ3-F1
#
_entry.id   AF-A0A530QMZ3-F1
#
_cell.length_a   1.000
_cell.length_b   1.000
_cell.length_c   1.000
_cell.angle_alpha   90.00
_cell.angle_beta   90.00
_cell.angle_gamma   90.00
#
_symmetry.space_group_name_H-M   'P 1'
#
loop_
_entity.id
_entity.type
_entity.pdbx_description
1 polymer ?
#
loop_
_entity_poly.entity_id
_entity_poly.type
_entity_poly.pdbx_seq_one_letter_code
_entity_poly.pdbx_strand_id
1 'polypeptide(L)'
;MMALGGLLIWFFVGRAALKRIDIVSEASRRIMGGDLSGRLPVTGAGDEFDRLSENLNSMLARIATLNEGLKQVSDNIAHDLKTPLTRLRNRAEATLSGKHSTTDYRQALEGTIAESDQLIKTFNAILMISRLEAGYSSESTSRVDLAASVHDVVELYEPVAEEAGVKLETSGQDGFAVEGNRELIGQALSN
;
A
#
# COMPACT_ATOMS: atom_id res chain seq x y z
N MET A 1 -57.04 30.86 10.52
CA MET A 1 -55.82 31.45 9.94
C MET A 1 -54.55 30.78 10.45
N MET A 2 -54.30 30.68 11.77
CA MET A 2 -53.06 30.07 12.29
C MET A 2 -52.86 28.58 11.92
N ALA A 3 -53.91 27.77 11.94
CA ALA A 3 -53.83 26.35 11.53
C ALA A 3 -53.46 26.17 10.05
N LEU A 4 -53.93 27.06 9.17
CA LEU A 4 -53.64 27.02 7.74
C LEU A 4 -52.19 27.43 7.45
N GLY A 5 -51.68 28.43 8.19
CA GLY A 5 -50.28 28.85 8.12
C GLY A 5 -49.31 27.74 8.57
N GLY A 6 -49.63 27.04 9.67
CA GLY A 6 -48.83 25.91 10.14
C GLY A 6 -48.77 24.75 9.13
N LEU A 7 -49.88 24.44 8.47
CA LEU A 7 -49.96 23.41 7.42
C LEU A 7 -49.12 23.76 6.19
N LEU A 8 -49.15 25.04 5.76
CA LEU A 8 -48.34 25.50 4.64
C LEU A 8 -46.84 25.45 4.98
N ILE A 9 -46.44 25.93 6.15
CA ILE A 9 -45.04 25.87 6.60
C ILE A 9 -44.56 24.42 6.66
N TRP A 10 -45.35 23.52 7.26
CA TRP A 10 -45.02 22.09 7.34
C TRP A 10 -44.86 21.46 5.94
N PHE A 11 -45.77 21.75 5.02
CA PHE A 11 -45.71 21.23 3.66
C PHE A 11 -44.46 21.71 2.90
N PHE A 12 -44.13 23.00 2.99
CA PHE A 12 -42.96 23.56 2.31
C PHE A 12 -41.63 23.06 2.91
N VAL A 13 -41.51 23.03 4.24
CA VAL A 13 -40.32 22.52 4.93
C VAL A 13 -40.12 21.03 4.66
N GLY A 14 -41.19 20.23 4.77
CA GLY A 14 -41.14 18.80 4.50
C GLY A 14 -40.72 18.50 3.06
N ARG A 15 -41.25 19.25 2.08
CA ARG A 15 -40.88 19.07 0.68
C ARG A 15 -39.44 19.49 0.38
N ALA A 16 -38.95 20.55 1.02
CA ALA A 16 -37.57 21.00 0.87
C ALA A 16 -36.57 19.97 1.44
N ALA A 17 -36.88 19.38 2.61
CA ALA A 17 -36.07 18.33 3.22
C ALA A 17 -36.02 17.06 2.35
N LEU A 18 -37.18 16.59 1.85
CA LEU A 18 -37.24 15.42 0.97
C LEU A 18 -36.42 15.61 -0.31
N LYS A 19 -36.48 16.80 -0.93
CA LYS A 19 -35.68 17.11 -2.12
C LYS A 19 -34.17 17.05 -1.83
N ARG A 20 -33.72 17.48 -0.66
CA ARG A 20 -32.30 17.38 -0.25
C ARG A 20 -31.87 15.91 -0.09
N ILE A 21 -32.73 15.09 0.50
CA ILE A 21 -32.49 13.64 0.65
C ILE A 21 -32.36 12.96 -0.72
N ASP A 22 -33.23 13.27 -1.67
CA ASP A 22 -33.17 12.69 -3.02
C ASP A 22 -31.83 13.01 -3.72
N ILE A 23 -31.36 14.26 -3.60
CA ILE A 23 -30.08 14.70 -4.17
C ILE A 23 -28.89 13.94 -3.56
N VAL A 24 -28.87 13.78 -2.23
CA VAL A 24 -27.83 13.01 -1.52
C VAL A 24 -27.87 11.53 -1.90
N SER A 25 -29.08 10.96 -2.02
CA SER A 25 -29.31 9.57 -2.42
C SER A 25 -28.84 9.31 -3.86
N GLU A 26 -29.15 10.22 -4.79
CA GLU A 26 -28.72 10.13 -6.19
C GLU A 26 -27.21 10.30 -6.33
N ALA A 27 -26.61 11.26 -5.61
CA ALA A 27 -25.15 11.39 -5.55
C ALA A 27 -24.50 10.11 -5.00
N SER A 28 -25.05 9.54 -3.92
CA SER A 28 -24.55 8.29 -3.33
C SER A 28 -24.64 7.11 -4.30
N ARG A 29 -25.73 7.00 -5.08
CA ARG A 29 -25.85 5.96 -6.12
C ARG A 29 -24.80 6.09 -7.22
N ARG A 30 -24.50 7.31 -7.67
CA ARG A 30 -23.44 7.56 -8.66
C ARG A 30 -22.06 7.20 -8.12
N ILE A 31 -21.78 7.57 -6.87
CA ILE A 31 -20.55 7.21 -6.16
C ILE A 31 -20.41 5.70 -6.05
N MET A 32 -21.46 4.98 -5.63
CA MET A 32 -21.47 3.52 -5.59
C MET A 32 -21.29 2.88 -6.99
N GLY A 33 -21.65 3.60 -8.05
CA GLY A 33 -21.40 3.21 -9.44
C GLY A 33 -19.97 3.47 -9.94
N GLY A 34 -19.06 3.98 -9.08
CA GLY A 34 -17.65 4.21 -9.40
C GLY A 34 -17.28 5.66 -9.76
N ASP A 35 -18.25 6.59 -9.79
CA ASP A 35 -17.96 8.01 -10.00
C ASP A 35 -17.54 8.70 -8.70
N LEU A 36 -16.26 8.60 -8.37
CA LEU A 36 -15.64 9.27 -7.22
C LEU A 36 -15.31 10.75 -7.48
N SER A 37 -15.52 11.24 -8.71
CA SER A 37 -15.32 12.65 -9.05
C SER A 37 -16.51 13.51 -8.63
N GLY A 38 -17.70 12.89 -8.51
CA GLY A 38 -18.91 13.52 -8.01
C GLY A 38 -18.73 14.11 -6.61
N ARG A 39 -19.41 15.23 -6.35
CA ARG A 39 -19.48 15.88 -5.04
C ARG A 39 -20.92 16.06 -4.62
N LEU A 40 -21.16 15.95 -3.33
CA LEU A 40 -22.45 16.29 -2.72
C LEU A 40 -22.58 17.82 -2.67
N PRO A 41 -23.73 18.38 -3.06
CA PRO A 41 -23.93 19.81 -3.03
C PRO A 41 -23.99 20.32 -1.59
N VAL A 42 -23.31 21.45 -1.36
CA VAL A 42 -23.38 22.25 -0.14
C VAL A 42 -24.19 23.49 -0.48
N THR A 43 -25.28 23.70 0.25
CA THR A 43 -26.25 24.76 -0.06
C THR A 43 -25.91 26.10 0.58
N GLY A 44 -25.00 26.11 1.57
CA GLY A 44 -24.62 27.30 2.32
C GLY A 44 -25.67 27.74 3.36
N ALA A 45 -26.62 26.86 3.68
CA ALA A 45 -27.60 27.06 4.74
C ALA A 45 -26.98 26.93 6.15
N GLY A 46 -25.82 26.27 6.26
CA GLY A 46 -25.14 26.04 7.53
C GLY A 46 -25.87 25.03 8.44
N ASP A 47 -26.74 24.22 7.84
CA ASP A 47 -27.54 23.21 8.52
C ASP A 47 -26.80 21.86 8.62
N GLU A 48 -27.42 20.88 9.27
CA GLU A 48 -26.87 19.54 9.45
C GLU A 48 -26.65 18.82 8.11
N PHE A 49 -27.41 19.16 7.08
CA PHE A 49 -27.24 18.60 5.73
C PHE A 49 -25.96 19.11 5.07
N ASP A 50 -25.65 20.41 5.21
CA ASP A 50 -24.39 20.97 4.71
C ASP A 50 -23.20 20.30 5.41
N ARG A 51 -23.25 20.13 6.74
CA ARG A 51 -22.20 19.40 7.50
C ARG A 51 -22.03 17.96 7.03
N LEU A 52 -23.13 17.25 6.74
CA LEU A 52 -23.06 15.89 6.22
C LEU A 52 -22.42 15.85 4.82
N SER A 53 -22.83 16.76 3.92
CA SER A 53 -22.26 16.89 2.58
C SER A 53 -20.76 17.18 2.63
N GLU A 54 -20.31 18.08 3.51
CA GLU A 54 -18.90 18.41 3.71
C GLU A 54 -18.09 17.18 4.17
N ASN A 55 -18.55 16.49 5.21
CA ASN A 55 -17.88 15.30 5.73
C ASN A 55 -17.77 14.18 4.68
N LEU A 56 -18.86 13.93 3.94
CA LEU A 56 -18.86 12.95 2.86
C LEU A 56 -17.94 13.37 1.70
N ASN A 57 -17.92 14.66 1.34
CA ASN A 57 -17.00 15.18 0.34
C ASN A 57 -15.54 15.02 0.76
N SER A 58 -15.20 15.23 2.04
CA SER A 58 -13.86 14.96 2.58
C SER A 58 -13.51 13.48 2.50
N MET A 59 -14.45 12.59 2.82
CA MET A 59 -14.27 11.14 2.66
C MET A 59 -14.02 10.77 1.19
N LEU A 60 -14.81 11.32 0.25
CA LEU A 60 -14.66 11.08 -1.19
C LEU A 60 -13.32 11.59 -1.73
N ALA A 61 -12.89 12.78 -1.28
CA ALA A 61 -11.58 13.31 -1.63
C ALA A 61 -10.45 12.36 -1.19
N ARG A 62 -10.56 11.83 0.05
CA ARG A 62 -9.59 10.86 0.56
C ARG A 62 -9.59 9.55 -0.24
N ILE A 63 -10.76 9.02 -0.58
CA ILE A 63 -10.88 7.82 -1.42
C ILE A 63 -10.29 8.07 -2.81
N ALA A 64 -10.56 9.23 -3.43
CA ALA A 64 -10.01 9.58 -4.73
C ALA A 64 -8.47 9.66 -4.70
N THR A 65 -7.87 10.28 -3.67
CA THR A 65 -6.41 10.31 -3.48
C THR A 65 -5.82 8.90 -3.32
N LEU A 66 -6.47 8.05 -2.52
CA LEU A 66 -6.02 6.66 -2.34
C LEU A 66 -6.08 5.86 -3.65
N ASN A 67 -7.15 6.02 -4.42
CA ASN A 67 -7.33 5.30 -5.68
C ASN A 67 -6.34 5.78 -6.75
N GLU A 68 -6.07 7.09 -6.83
CA GLU A 68 -5.06 7.63 -7.74
C GLU A 68 -3.66 7.13 -7.34
N GLY A 69 -3.33 7.11 -6.05
CA GLY A 69 -2.08 6.54 -5.55
C GLY A 69 -1.93 5.07 -5.93
N LEU A 70 -2.98 4.26 -5.74
CA LEU A 70 -2.98 2.85 -6.13
C LEU A 70 -2.74 2.65 -7.64
N LYS A 71 -3.39 3.48 -8.46
CA LYS A 71 -3.22 3.44 -9.92
C LYS A 71 -1.80 3.80 -10.33
N GLN A 72 -1.26 4.89 -9.79
CA GLN A 72 0.11 5.33 -10.08
C GLN A 72 1.14 4.27 -9.67
N VAL A 73 0.99 3.66 -8.47
CA VAL A 73 1.86 2.57 -8.03
C VAL A 73 1.75 1.36 -8.96
N SER A 74 0.53 1.00 -9.36
CA SER A 74 0.30 -0.13 -10.28
C SER A 74 0.96 0.09 -11.65
N ASP A 75 0.84 1.30 -12.21
CA ASP A 75 1.44 1.68 -13.49
C ASP A 75 2.98 1.69 -13.40
N ASN A 76 3.54 2.22 -12.31
CA ASN A 76 4.98 2.22 -12.07
C ASN A 76 5.53 0.80 -11.93
N ILE A 77 4.87 -0.06 -11.15
CA ILE A 77 5.25 -1.48 -11.01
C ILE A 77 5.22 -2.18 -12.38
N ALA A 78 4.17 -1.96 -13.18
CA ALA A 78 4.06 -2.59 -14.49
C ALA A 78 5.22 -2.17 -15.41
N HIS A 79 5.63 -0.90 -15.39
CA HIS A 79 6.76 -0.41 -16.17
C HIS A 79 8.10 -0.96 -15.68
N ASP A 80 8.33 -0.88 -14.37
CA ASP A 80 9.58 -1.27 -13.72
C ASP A 80 9.83 -2.78 -13.78
N LEU A 81 8.78 -3.60 -13.86
CA LEU A 81 8.90 -5.05 -14.07
C LEU A 81 9.10 -5.44 -15.53
N LYS A 82 8.48 -4.71 -16.48
CA LYS A 82 8.52 -5.08 -17.90
C LYS A 82 9.93 -5.11 -18.47
N THR A 83 10.74 -4.10 -18.13
CA THR A 83 12.12 -3.95 -18.62
C THR A 83 13.03 -5.11 -18.19
N PRO A 84 13.19 -5.41 -16.88
CA PRO A 84 14.04 -6.49 -16.42
C PRO A 84 13.51 -7.88 -16.81
N LEU A 85 12.19 -8.10 -16.84
CA LEU A 85 11.62 -9.37 -17.34
C LEU A 85 11.91 -9.58 -18.83
N THR A 86 11.84 -8.52 -19.64
CA THR A 86 12.19 -8.60 -21.06
C THR A 86 13.67 -8.92 -21.23
N ARG A 87 14.55 -8.32 -20.42
CA ARG A 87 15.98 -8.61 -20.43
C ARG A 87 16.28 -10.05 -20.04
N LEU A 88 15.67 -10.53 -18.96
CA LEU A 88 15.82 -11.90 -18.47
C LEU A 88 15.38 -12.91 -19.53
N ARG A 89 14.23 -12.68 -20.18
CA ARG A 89 13.76 -13.51 -21.31
C ARG A 89 14.75 -13.51 -22.47
N ASN A 90 15.20 -12.34 -22.93
CA ASN A 90 16.14 -12.24 -24.05
C ASN A 90 17.47 -12.95 -23.75
N ARG A 91 17.94 -12.90 -22.50
CA ARG A 91 19.16 -13.60 -22.06
C ARG A 91 18.96 -15.12 -22.09
N ALA A 92 17.81 -15.61 -21.63
CA ALA A 92 17.47 -17.03 -21.73
C ALA A 92 17.38 -17.49 -23.19
N GLU A 93 16.72 -16.72 -24.06
CA GLU A 93 16.65 -16.98 -25.51
C GLU A 93 18.03 -17.00 -26.16
N ALA A 94 18.91 -16.04 -25.84
CA ALA A 94 20.28 -15.99 -26.36
C ALA A 94 21.12 -17.19 -25.88
N THR A 95 20.90 -17.65 -24.66
CA THR A 95 21.57 -18.83 -24.10
C THR A 95 21.10 -20.11 -24.82
N LEU A 96 19.81 -20.19 -25.15
CA LEU A 96 19.26 -21.32 -25.92
C LEU A 96 19.64 -21.26 -27.41
N SER A 97 19.92 -20.07 -27.94
CA SER A 97 20.35 -19.86 -29.32
C SER A 97 21.85 -20.15 -29.48
N GLY A 98 22.18 -21.23 -30.18
CA GLY A 98 23.56 -21.59 -30.53
C GLY A 98 24.01 -22.93 -29.96
N LYS A 99 25.30 -23.24 -30.13
CA LYS A 99 25.95 -24.40 -29.52
C LYS A 99 26.93 -23.91 -28.47
N HIS A 100 26.54 -24.00 -27.21
CA HIS A 100 27.36 -23.59 -26.07
C HIS A 100 27.87 -24.81 -25.31
N SER A 101 28.94 -24.63 -24.51
CA SER A 101 29.41 -25.69 -23.62
C SER A 101 28.48 -25.83 -22.41
N THR A 102 28.54 -26.96 -21.71
CA THR A 102 27.80 -27.15 -20.45
C THR A 102 28.18 -26.11 -19.40
N THR A 103 29.43 -25.64 -19.40
CA THR A 103 29.91 -24.59 -18.49
C THR A 103 29.25 -23.25 -18.80
N ASP A 104 29.13 -22.89 -20.09
CA ASP A 104 28.47 -21.64 -20.52
C ASP A 104 26.98 -21.65 -20.14
N TYR A 105 26.30 -22.79 -20.31
CA TYR A 105 24.90 -22.95 -19.88
C TYR A 105 24.74 -22.78 -18.37
N ARG A 106 25.64 -23.38 -17.58
CA ARG A 106 25.62 -23.24 -16.11
C ARG A 106 25.80 -21.78 -15.71
N GLN A 107 26.80 -21.10 -16.26
CA GLN A 107 27.08 -19.70 -15.94
C GLN A 107 25.94 -18.77 -16.36
N ALA A 108 25.30 -19.04 -17.50
CA ALA A 108 24.12 -18.30 -17.93
C ALA A 108 22.94 -18.48 -16.99
N LEU A 109 22.66 -19.71 -16.53
CA LEU A 109 21.61 -20.00 -15.56
C LEU A 109 21.87 -19.35 -14.20
N GLU A 110 23.10 -19.42 -13.69
CA GLU A 110 23.51 -18.74 -12.45
C GLU A 110 23.27 -17.23 -12.56
N GLY A 111 23.62 -16.63 -13.71
CA GLY A 111 23.33 -15.22 -13.98
C GLY A 111 21.84 -14.89 -14.03
N THR A 112 21.01 -15.77 -14.62
CA THR A 112 19.55 -15.61 -14.64
C THR A 112 18.93 -15.72 -13.24
N ILE A 113 19.45 -16.63 -12.39
CA ILE A 113 19.01 -16.75 -10.99
C ILE A 113 19.34 -15.46 -10.24
N ALA A 114 20.58 -14.97 -10.33
CA ALA A 114 20.99 -13.73 -9.66
C ALA A 114 20.15 -12.51 -10.10
N GLU A 115 19.82 -12.39 -11.39
CA GLU A 115 18.96 -11.31 -11.89
C GLU A 115 17.50 -11.47 -11.41
N SER A 116 17.02 -12.70 -11.25
CA SER A 116 15.70 -13.00 -10.65
C SER A 116 15.65 -12.62 -9.17
N ASP A 117 16.70 -12.93 -8.41
CA ASP A 117 16.79 -12.59 -6.99
C ASP A 117 16.77 -11.06 -6.79
N GLN A 118 17.45 -10.32 -7.68
CA GLN A 118 17.42 -8.86 -7.67
C GLN A 118 16.02 -8.30 -7.98
N LEU A 119 15.27 -8.95 -8.87
CA LEU A 119 13.88 -8.59 -9.16
C LEU A 119 12.99 -8.82 -7.94
N ILE A 120 13.13 -9.97 -7.26
CA ILE A 120 12.38 -10.30 -6.05
C ILE A 120 12.66 -9.28 -4.95
N LYS A 121 13.94 -8.90 -4.74
CA LYS A 121 14.32 -7.85 -3.76
C LYS A 121 13.65 -6.51 -4.06
N THR A 122 13.69 -6.07 -5.33
CA THR A 122 13.05 -4.82 -5.76
C THR A 122 11.54 -4.87 -5.54
N PHE A 123 10.90 -5.98 -5.87
CA PHE A 123 9.46 -6.17 -5.68
C PHE A 123 9.06 -6.10 -4.20
N ASN A 124 9.81 -6.77 -3.32
CA ASN A 124 9.59 -6.72 -1.89
C ASN A 124 9.76 -5.30 -1.33
N ALA A 125 10.73 -4.54 -1.83
CA ALA A 125 10.92 -3.13 -1.46
C ALA A 125 9.72 -2.26 -1.88
N ILE A 126 9.18 -2.44 -3.09
CA ILE A 126 8.01 -1.68 -3.56
C ILE A 126 6.77 -2.03 -2.72
N LEU A 127 6.55 -3.31 -2.40
CA LEU A 127 5.44 -3.73 -1.52
C LEU A 127 5.57 -3.13 -0.12
N MET A 128 6.78 -3.05 0.43
CA MET A 128 7.06 -2.39 1.70
C MET A 128 6.71 -0.90 1.64
N ILE A 129 7.17 -0.18 0.61
CA ILE A 129 6.85 1.25 0.42
C ILE A 129 5.33 1.46 0.31
N SER A 130 4.66 0.64 -0.49
CA SER A 130 3.21 0.72 -0.70
C SER A 130 2.43 0.53 0.61
N ARG A 131 2.86 -0.41 1.47
CA ARG A 131 2.28 -0.60 2.81
C ARG A 131 2.51 0.62 3.70
N LEU A 132 3.70 1.20 3.69
CA LEU A 132 4.02 2.39 4.48
C LEU A 132 3.19 3.60 4.04
N GLU A 133 3.06 3.84 2.73
CA GLU A 133 2.31 4.96 2.15
C GLU A 133 0.79 4.85 2.38
N ALA A 134 0.25 3.63 2.32
CA ALA A 134 -1.17 3.38 2.57
C ALA A 134 -1.55 3.52 4.07
N GLY A 135 -0.60 3.90 4.94
CA GLY A 135 -0.85 4.06 6.38
C GLY A 135 -1.01 2.72 7.12
N TYR A 136 -0.68 1.60 6.46
CA TYR A 136 -0.63 0.27 7.08
C TYR A 136 0.56 0.13 8.04
N SER A 137 1.40 1.16 8.21
CA SER A 137 2.39 1.27 9.30
C SER A 137 1.78 1.18 10.71
N SER A 138 0.45 1.21 10.83
CA SER A 138 -0.27 0.94 12.08
C SER A 138 -0.60 -0.55 12.31
N GLU A 139 -0.25 -1.46 11.39
CA GLU A 139 -0.37 -2.90 11.65
C GLU A 139 0.60 -3.32 12.78
N SER A 140 0.01 -3.50 13.96
CA SER A 140 0.56 -4.18 15.13
C SER A 140 1.97 -3.70 15.53
N THR A 141 2.09 -2.44 15.96
CA THR A 141 3.15 -2.13 16.92
C THR A 141 2.93 -3.02 18.14
N SER A 142 3.96 -3.78 18.48
CA SER A 142 3.97 -4.63 19.65
C SER A 142 5.26 -4.37 20.40
N ARG A 143 5.29 -4.77 21.66
CA ARG A 143 6.51 -4.76 22.44
C ARG A 143 7.48 -5.81 21.90
N VAL A 144 8.50 -5.37 21.17
CA VAL A 144 9.53 -6.22 20.55
C VAL A 144 10.81 -6.16 21.38
N ASP A 145 11.34 -7.31 21.79
CA ASP A 145 12.67 -7.41 22.39
C ASP A 145 13.74 -7.33 21.30
N LEU A 146 14.56 -6.27 21.33
CA LEU A 146 15.60 -6.06 20.33
C LEU A 146 16.76 -7.04 20.49
N ALA A 147 17.08 -7.48 21.71
CA ALA A 147 18.17 -8.43 21.94
C ALA A 147 17.82 -9.78 21.30
N ALA A 148 16.58 -10.24 21.50
CA ALA A 148 16.07 -11.44 20.84
C ALA A 148 16.08 -11.30 19.30
N SER A 149 15.62 -10.16 18.77
CA SER A 149 15.57 -9.93 17.32
C SER A 149 16.97 -9.91 16.67
N VAL A 150 17.97 -9.32 17.34
CA VAL A 150 19.36 -9.33 16.88
C VAL A 150 19.94 -10.75 16.94
N HIS A 151 19.62 -11.51 17.98
CA HIS A 151 20.07 -12.89 18.10
C HIS A 151 19.53 -13.78 16.97
N ASP A 152 18.22 -13.68 16.68
CA ASP A 152 17.56 -14.39 15.57
C ASP A 152 18.25 -14.09 14.23
N VAL A 153 18.63 -12.83 14.00
CA VAL A 153 19.33 -12.42 12.76
C VAL A 153 20.75 -12.96 12.73
N VAL A 154 21.51 -12.90 13.82
CA VAL A 154 22.88 -13.43 13.82
C VAL A 154 22.89 -14.94 13.64
N GLU A 155 21.99 -15.68 14.28
CA GLU A 155 21.84 -17.13 14.08
C GLU A 155 21.54 -17.47 12.61
N LEU A 156 20.71 -16.66 11.95
CA LEU A 156 20.38 -16.82 10.52
C LEU A 156 21.60 -16.60 9.60
N TYR A 157 22.47 -15.63 9.91
CA TYR A 157 23.61 -15.26 9.06
C TYR A 157 24.93 -15.93 9.43
N GLU A 158 25.01 -16.59 10.59
CA GLU A 158 26.22 -17.27 11.06
C GLU A 158 26.81 -18.26 10.05
N PRO A 159 26.02 -19.15 9.39
CA PRO A 159 26.58 -20.07 8.39
C PRO A 159 27.21 -19.37 7.18
N VAL A 160 26.57 -18.27 6.72
CA VAL A 160 27.04 -17.49 5.57
C VAL A 160 28.29 -16.68 5.93
N ALA A 161 28.34 -16.16 7.16
CA ALA A 161 29.51 -15.45 7.68
C ALA A 161 30.72 -16.38 7.83
N GLU A 162 30.51 -17.59 8.35
CA GLU A 162 31.56 -18.62 8.43
C GLU A 162 32.10 -19.01 7.05
N GLU A 163 31.23 -19.22 6.06
CA GLU A 163 31.64 -19.51 4.68
C GLU A 163 32.44 -18.36 4.06
N ALA A 164 32.12 -17.11 4.43
CA ALA A 164 32.86 -15.91 4.04
C ALA A 164 34.13 -15.64 4.87
N GLY A 165 34.41 -16.44 5.91
CA GLY A 165 35.54 -16.23 6.82
C GLY A 165 35.39 -15.00 7.74
N VAL A 166 34.16 -14.55 7.96
CA VAL A 166 33.82 -13.39 8.81
C VAL A 166 33.24 -13.90 10.14
N LYS A 167 33.67 -13.30 11.24
CA LYS A 167 33.11 -13.59 12.58
C LYS A 167 32.03 -12.57 12.92
N LEU A 168 30.80 -13.04 13.18
CA LEU A 168 29.72 -12.21 13.72
C LEU A 168 29.76 -12.26 15.26
N GLU A 169 29.75 -11.10 15.89
CA GLU A 169 29.67 -10.96 17.35
C GLU A 169 28.51 -10.02 17.70
N THR A 170 27.71 -10.38 18.71
CA THR A 170 26.63 -9.55 19.22
C THR A 170 26.98 -9.02 20.61
N SER A 171 26.66 -7.76 20.88
CA SER A 171 26.74 -7.19 22.22
C SER A 171 25.50 -6.33 22.49
N GLY A 172 24.77 -6.63 23.55
CA GLY A 172 23.56 -5.90 23.94
C GLY A 172 23.14 -6.25 25.36
N GLN A 173 22.25 -5.44 25.94
CA GLN A 173 21.58 -5.76 27.20
C GLN A 173 20.26 -6.48 26.92
N ASP A 174 20.01 -7.56 27.65
CA ASP A 174 18.73 -8.28 27.60
C ASP A 174 17.57 -7.43 28.11
N GLY A 175 16.37 -7.66 27.58
CA GLY A 175 15.14 -7.03 28.05
C GLY A 175 14.92 -5.59 27.57
N PHE A 176 15.73 -5.10 26.62
CA PHE A 176 15.48 -3.83 25.94
C PHE A 176 14.37 -4.00 24.90
N ALA A 177 13.16 -3.62 25.28
CA ALA A 177 11.98 -3.73 24.43
C ALA A 177 11.53 -2.38 23.88
N VAL A 178 11.22 -2.34 22.58
CA VAL A 178 10.69 -1.17 21.88
C VAL A 178 9.28 -1.44 21.34
N GLU A 179 8.46 -0.41 21.27
CA GLU A 179 7.19 -0.48 20.53
C GLU A 179 7.49 -0.38 19.04
N GLY A 180 7.21 -1.44 18.30
CA GLY A 180 7.49 -1.48 16.88
C GLY A 180 6.93 -2.72 16.19
N ASN A 181 7.08 -2.77 14.87
CA ASN A 181 6.72 -3.94 14.09
C ASN A 181 7.94 -4.88 14.00
N ARG A 182 7.79 -6.11 14.51
CA ARG A 182 8.88 -7.10 14.57
C ARG A 182 9.46 -7.42 13.19
N GLU A 183 8.62 -7.50 12.16
CA GLU A 183 9.04 -7.81 10.79
C GLU A 183 9.89 -6.68 10.19
N LEU A 184 9.47 -5.42 10.37
CA LEU A 184 10.23 -4.26 9.91
C LEU A 184 11.57 -4.11 10.63
N ILE A 185 11.60 -4.37 11.95
CA ILE A 185 12.83 -4.35 12.73
C ILE A 185 13.78 -5.46 12.26
N GLY A 186 13.28 -6.69 12.09
CA GLY A 186 14.08 -7.80 11.56
C GLY A 186 14.63 -7.50 10.17
N GLN A 187 13.82 -6.92 9.29
CA GLN A 187 14.26 -6.51 7.96
C GLN A 187 15.33 -5.40 8.01
N ALA A 188 15.21 -4.44 8.93
CA ALA A 188 16.21 -3.39 9.11
C ALA A 188 17.54 -3.92 9.66
N LEU A 189 17.51 -4.98 10.47
CA LEU A 189 18.71 -5.65 10.98
C LEU A 189 19.42 -6.51 9.92
N SER A 190 18.66 -7.08 8.98
CA SER A 190 19.17 -7.97 7.92
C SER A 190 19.65 -7.26 6.65
N ASN A 191 19.24 -6.00 6.44
CA ASN A 191 19.63 -5.16 5.29
C ASN A 191 21.01 -4.54 5.48
#